data_AF-A0A7C2HLK4-F1
#
_entry.id   AF-A0A7C2HLK4-F1
#
_cell.length_a   1.000
_cell.length_b   1.000
_cell.length_c   1.000
_cell.angle_alpha   90.00
_cell.angle_beta   90.00
_cell.angle_gamma   90.00
#
_symmetry.space_group_name_H-M   'P 1'
#
loop_
_entity.id
_entity.type
_entity.pdbx_description
1 polymer ?
#
loop_
_entity_poly.entity_id
_entity_poly.type
_entity_poly.pdbx_seq_one_letter_code
_entity_poly.pdbx_strand_id
1 'polypeptide(L)' 'RRDPIYFSRKRLAYFRLHGFGRRSMYSYKFSKEELKLVLKKIEDLSAKVKRCYVLFNNIYMYEDALEFSKMIS' A
#
# COMPACT_ATOMS: atom_id res chain seq x y z
N ARG A 1 -2.83 -11.28 -6.78
CA ARG A 1 -1.53 -10.78 -6.26
C ARG A 1 -1.28 -11.50 -4.94
N ARG A 2 -0.07 -12.05 -4.71
CA ARG A 2 0.29 -12.68 -3.43
C ARG A 2 0.26 -11.61 -2.33
N ASP A 3 -0.39 -11.88 -1.21
CA ASP A 3 -0.33 -11.02 -0.03
C ASP A 3 1.13 -10.89 0.44
N PRO A 4 1.54 -9.77 1.07
CA PRO A 4 2.92 -9.61 1.50
C PRO A 4 3.32 -10.69 2.51
N ILE A 5 4.19 -11.61 2.06
CA ILE A 5 4.69 -12.75 2.84
C ILE A 5 6.04 -12.35 3.46
N TYR A 6 6.08 -11.56 4.53
CA TYR A 6 7.30 -11.46 5.34
C TYR A 6 7.02 -11.25 6.83
N PHE A 7 6.51 -12.30 7.50
CA PHE A 7 6.58 -12.38 8.97
C PHE A 7 7.99 -12.78 9.40
N SER A 8 8.95 -11.86 9.32
CA SER A 8 10.22 -12.03 10.04
C SER A 8 9.97 -12.18 11.55
N ARG A 9 10.97 -12.61 12.35
CA ARG A 9 10.91 -12.52 13.84
C ARG A 9 10.43 -11.14 14.34
N LYS A 10 10.57 -10.09 13.54
CA LYS A 10 10.20 -8.71 13.85
C LYS A 10 8.75 -8.34 13.48
N ARG A 11 7.98 -9.22 12.82
CA ARG A 11 6.58 -9.01 12.42
C ARG A 11 6.38 -7.71 11.63
N LEU A 12 7.10 -7.55 10.51
CA LEU A 12 7.08 -6.33 9.67
C LEU A 12 6.36 -6.60 8.34
N ALA A 13 5.37 -5.79 7.97
CA ALA A 13 4.81 -5.78 6.63
C ALA A 13 5.44 -4.70 5.76
N TYR A 14 5.66 -5.00 4.48
CA TYR A 14 6.11 -4.05 3.47
C TYR A 14 5.27 -4.17 2.21
N PHE A 15 4.66 -3.06 1.80
CA PHE A 15 3.87 -2.93 0.59
C PHE A 15 4.59 -2.03 -0.40
N ARG A 16 4.69 -2.48 -1.66
CA ARG A 16 5.20 -1.67 -2.77
C ARG A 16 4.14 -1.56 -3.87
N LEU A 17 3.63 -0.35 -4.06
CA LEU A 17 2.45 -0.08 -4.88
C LEU A 17 2.87 0.50 -6.23
N HIS A 18 2.62 -0.26 -7.30
CA HIS A 18 2.93 0.12 -8.69
C HIS A 18 1.66 0.39 -9.52
N GLY A 19 0.50 0.55 -8.88
CA GLY A 19 -0.81 0.51 -9.53
C GLY A 19 -1.39 -0.91 -9.64
N PHE A 20 -2.62 -1.05 -10.12
CA PHE A 20 -3.35 -2.34 -10.20
C PHE A 20 -3.13 -3.13 -11.51
N GLY A 21 -1.95 -2.99 -12.14
CA GLY A 21 -1.59 -3.81 -13.30
C GLY A 21 -2.17 -3.35 -14.63
N ARG A 22 -2.41 -2.04 -14.80
CA ARG A 22 -2.64 -1.47 -16.14
C ARG A 22 -1.37 -1.52 -16.97
N ARG A 23 -1.52 -1.56 -18.30
CA ARG A 23 -0.48 -1.82 -19.33
C ARG A 23 0.80 -0.98 -19.20
N SER A 24 0.75 0.16 -18.51
CA SER A 24 1.93 0.89 -18.04
C SER A 24 2.06 0.70 -16.52
N MET A 25 3.11 0.00 -16.08
CA MET A 25 3.33 -0.34 -14.66
C MET A 25 3.69 0.87 -13.76
N TYR A 26 3.76 2.09 -14.31
CA TYR A 26 4.15 3.28 -13.55
C TYR A 26 3.24 4.49 -13.76
N SER A 27 2.62 4.69 -14.93
CA SER A 27 1.58 5.71 -15.12
C SER A 27 0.25 5.23 -14.56
N TYR A 28 0.15 5.25 -13.24
CA TYR A 28 -1.05 4.86 -12.51
C TYR A 28 -1.30 5.88 -11.40
N LYS A 29 -2.52 6.41 -11.34
CA LYS A 29 -2.97 7.26 -10.23
C LYS A 29 -4.05 6.50 -9.49
N PHE A 30 -3.89 6.32 -8.19
CA PHE A 30 -4.87 5.61 -7.39
C PHE A 30 -6.13 6.45 -7.20
N SER A 31 -7.30 5.81 -7.27
CA SER A 31 -8.54 6.45 -6.83
C SER A 31 -8.63 6.44 -5.30
N LYS A 32 -9.52 7.26 -4.72
CA LYS A 32 -9.74 7.26 -3.27
C LYS A 32 -10.27 5.91 -2.78
N GLU A 33 -11.15 5.28 -3.55
CA GLU A 33 -11.74 3.97 -3.26
C GLU A 33 -10.66 2.90 -3.27
N GLU A 34 -9.74 2.98 -4.22
CA GLU A 34 -8.58 2.09 -4.32
C GLU A 34 -7.62 2.24 -3.14
N LEU A 35 -7.33 3.48 -2.72
CA LEU A 35 -6.55 3.76 -1.52
C LEU A 35 -7.23 3.20 -0.26
N LYS A 36 -8.56 3.32 -0.14
CA LYS A 36 -9.32 2.69 0.96
C LYS A 36 -9.21 1.16 0.97
N LEU A 37 -9.19 0.52 -0.20
CA LEU A 37 -8.98 -0.93 -0.29
C LEU A 37 -7.57 -1.32 0.17
N VAL A 38 -6.56 -0.50 -0.13
CA VAL A 38 -5.19 -0.71 0.37
C VAL A 38 -5.14 -0.54 1.89
N LEU A 39 -5.78 0.49 2.43
CA LEU A 39 -5.84 0.74 3.88
C LEU A 39 -6.49 -0.44 4.62
N LYS A 40 -7.66 -0.89 4.16
CA LYS A 40 -8.35 -2.05 4.75
C LYS A 40 -7.47 -3.29 4.79
N LYS A 41 -6.72 -3.56 3.73
CA LYS A 41 -5.77 -4.69 3.71
C LYS A 41 -4.64 -4.56 4.73
N ILE A 42 -4.19 -3.34 5.01
CA ILE A 42 -3.17 -3.08 6.03
C ILE A 42 -3.76 -3.26 7.43
N GLU A 43 -4.98 -2.78 7.66
CA GLU A 43 -5.72 -2.96 8.92
C GLU A 43 -5.97 -4.44 9.22
N ASP A 44 -6.37 -5.23 8.22
CA ASP A 44 -6.57 -6.68 8.36
C ASP A 44 -5.28 -7.42 8.77
N LEU A 45 -4.11 -6.85 8.45
CA LEU A 45 -2.81 -7.38 8.85
C LEU A 45 -2.34 -6.87 10.23
N SER A 46 -2.95 -5.82 10.79
CA SER A 46 -2.51 -5.16 12.02
C SER A 46 -2.38 -6.12 13.21
N ALA A 47 -3.27 -7.10 13.33
CA ALA A 47 -3.21 -8.12 14.37
C ALA A 47 -1.96 -9.03 14.28
N LYS A 48 -1.36 -9.14 13.09
CA LYS A 48 -0.24 -10.05 12.79
C LYS A 48 1.10 -9.31 12.67
N VAL A 49 1.09 -7.99 12.48
CA VAL A 49 2.30 -7.18 12.27
C VAL A 49 2.49 -6.10 13.33
N LYS A 50 3.73 -5.89 13.76
CA LYS A 50 4.11 -4.80 14.66
C LYS A 50 4.22 -3.46 13.94
N ARG A 51 4.68 -3.46 12.69
CA ARG A 51 4.80 -2.26 11.85
C ARG A 51 4.53 -2.61 10.39
N CYS A 52 3.94 -1.65 9.69
CA CYS A 52 3.68 -1.72 8.26
C CYS A 52 4.36 -0.54 7.57
N TYR A 53 5.04 -0.79 6.46
CA TYR A 53 5.65 0.21 5.61
C TYR A 53 4.99 0.15 4.23
N VAL A 54 4.63 1.31 3.68
CA VAL A 54 3.99 1.43 2.37
C VAL A 54 4.83 2.35 1.49
N LEU A 55 5.26 1.84 0.34
CA LEU A 55 5.96 2.61 -0.69
C LEU A 55 5.07 2.73 -1.93
N PHE A 56 4.70 3.95 -2.27
CA PHE A 56 4.15 4.28 -3.58
C PHE A 56 5.30 4.36 -4.59
N ASN A 57 5.23 3.56 -5.64
CA ASN A 57 6.26 3.44 -6.68
C ASN A 57 5.62 3.57 -8.07
N ASN A 58 4.67 4.49 -8.19
CA ASN A 58 4.01 4.96 -9.41
C ASN A 58 4.41 6.42 -9.69
N ILE A 59 4.11 6.95 -10.89
CA ILE A 59 4.51 8.31 -11.30
C ILE A 59 3.84 9.39 -10.42
N TYR A 60 2.61 9.15 -9.96
CA TYR A 60 1.85 10.05 -9.08
C TYR A 60 2.06 9.73 -7.59
N MET A 61 3.22 9.15 -7.24
CA MET A 61 3.48 8.66 -5.88
C MET A 61 3.38 9.75 -4.81
N TYR A 62 3.69 11.00 -5.13
CA TYR A 62 3.62 12.10 -4.17
C TYR A 62 2.17 12.39 -3.78
N GLU A 63 1.29 12.56 -4.76
CA GLU A 63 -0.13 12.84 -4.55
C GLU A 63 -0.83 11.66 -3.90
N ASP A 64 -0.53 10.44 -4.36
CA ASP A 64 -1.15 9.22 -3.83
C ASP A 64 -0.69 8.96 -2.37
N ALA A 65 0.59 9.18 -2.05
CA ALA A 65 1.10 9.05 -0.69
C ALA A 65 0.51 10.13 0.24
N LEU A 66 0.36 11.37 -0.25
CA LEU A 66 -0.23 12.45 0.53
C LEU A 66 -1.71 12.18 0.82
N GLU A 67 -2.48 11.74 -0.17
CA GLU A 67 -3.88 11.40 0.03
C GLU A 67 -4.04 10.18 0.94
N PHE A 68 -3.18 9.16 0.78
CA PHE A 68 -3.17 8.00 1.65
C PHE A 68 -2.81 8.37 3.10
N SER A 69 -1.84 9.27 3.31
CA SER A 69 -1.46 9.74 4.64
C SER A 69 -2.61 10.45 5.36
N LYS A 70 -3.46 11.19 4.64
CA LYS A 70 -4.65 11.82 5.22
C LYS A 70 -5.71 10.80 5.67
N MET A 71 -5.70 9.59 5.11
CA MET A 71 -6.63 8.52 5.48
C MET A 71 -6.16 7.69 6.68
N ILE A 72 -4.86 7.73 7.02
CA ILE A 72 -4.27 7.00 8.15
C ILE A 72 -4.39 7.79 9.46
N SER A 73 -4.40 9.13 9.37
CA SER A 73 -4.59 10.05 10.51
C SER A 73 -5.98 9.92 11.12
#